data_AF-A0A520BQC6-F1
#
_entry.id   AF-A0A520BQC6-F1
#
_cell.length_a   1.000
_cell.length_b   1.000
_cell.length_c   1.000
_cell.angle_alpha   90.00
_cell.angle_beta   90.00
_cell.angle_gamma   90.00
#
_symmetry.space_group_name_H-M   'P 1'
#
loop_
_entity.id
_entity.type
_entity.pdbx_description
1 polymer ?
#
loop_
_entity_poly.entity_id
_entity_poly.type
_entity_poly.pdbx_seq_one_letter_code
_entity_poly.pdbx_strand_id
1 'polypeptide(L)'
;MLTLTENNTSAAPSELAFEAALGEACAQLGRCLDDLGPHFPGDTSIASRFEPSAWADVPRGTNGSWSAGFWTGLLWMARELSGEARFADAARAHLPSYAQRLDKHYVLDHHDLGFLYLPSCVAALRSGVDATDTALRAADLLMKRYLPRAGVIQAWGQLDDPAQRGRIIIDCLLNLPLLHWASARQVALHQQVGGAQRGVGRVHTAAQRG
;
A
#
# COMPACT_ATOMS: atom_id res chain seq x y z
N MET A 1 43.17 -14.06 17.03
CA MET A 1 43.26 -13.73 15.59
C MET A 1 42.41 -14.76 14.85
N LEU A 2 41.12 -14.46 14.65
CA LEU A 2 40.21 -15.32 13.90
C LEU A 2 40.35 -14.97 12.42
N THR A 3 40.93 -15.87 11.65
CA THR A 3 40.91 -15.82 10.19
C THR A 3 39.50 -16.16 9.71
N LEU A 4 38.77 -15.15 9.26
CA LEU A 4 37.58 -15.35 8.43
C LEU A 4 38.06 -15.91 7.09
N THR A 5 37.81 -17.20 6.87
CA THR A 5 37.90 -17.77 5.52
C THR A 5 36.77 -17.17 4.69
N GLU A 6 37.13 -16.21 3.83
CA GLU A 6 36.32 -15.84 2.68
C GLU A 6 36.20 -17.08 1.78
N ASN A 7 35.01 -17.67 1.72
CA ASN A 7 34.58 -18.50 0.61
C ASN A 7 33.06 -18.65 0.66
N ASN A 8 32.36 -17.64 0.13
CA ASN A 8 31.02 -17.84 -0.40
C ASN A 8 30.71 -16.79 -1.48
N THR A 9 31.44 -16.83 -2.60
CA THR A 9 30.97 -16.21 -3.84
C THR A 9 29.95 -17.14 -4.48
N SER A 10 28.72 -17.11 -3.99
CA SER A 10 27.57 -17.45 -4.83
C SER A 10 27.60 -16.45 -5.99
N ALA A 11 27.92 -16.91 -7.19
CA ALA A 11 27.88 -16.08 -8.38
C ALA A 11 26.46 -15.50 -8.50
N ALA A 12 26.35 -14.19 -8.70
CA ALA A 12 25.06 -13.55 -8.93
C ALA A 12 24.32 -14.28 -10.08
N PRO A 13 23.01 -14.52 -9.94
CA PRO A 13 22.26 -15.23 -10.97
C PRO A 13 22.39 -14.51 -12.31
N SER A 14 22.46 -15.28 -13.41
CA SER A 14 22.48 -14.71 -14.74
C SER A 14 21.17 -13.96 -15.02
N GLU A 15 21.22 -12.94 -15.87
CA GLU A 15 20.05 -12.17 -16.30
C GLU A 15 18.94 -13.09 -16.84
N LEU A 16 19.32 -14.11 -17.63
CA LEU A 16 18.39 -15.13 -18.13
C LEU A 16 17.70 -15.93 -17.01
N ALA A 17 18.42 -16.28 -15.94
CA ALA A 17 17.85 -17.00 -14.82
C ALA A 17 16.89 -16.11 -14.00
N PHE A 18 17.21 -14.82 -13.88
CA PHE A 18 16.34 -13.84 -13.24
C PHE A 18 15.03 -13.64 -14.02
N GLU A 19 15.11 -13.44 -15.33
CA GLU A 19 13.93 -13.29 -16.20
C GLU A 19 13.03 -14.53 -16.19
N ALA A 20 13.63 -15.73 -16.20
CA ALA A 20 12.88 -16.98 -16.08
C ALA A 20 12.15 -17.09 -14.73
N ALA A 21 12.79 -16.72 -13.62
CA ALA A 21 12.17 -16.71 -12.30
C ALA A 21 11.03 -15.70 -12.20
N LEU A 22 11.19 -14.52 -12.82
CA LEU A 22 10.16 -13.49 -12.89
C LEU A 22 8.93 -13.98 -13.67
N GLY A 23 9.15 -14.64 -14.80
CA GLY A 23 8.10 -15.25 -15.61
C GLY A 23 7.31 -16.30 -14.82
N GLU A 24 7.99 -17.18 -14.09
CA GLU A 24 7.33 -18.18 -13.24
C GLU A 24 6.55 -17.53 -12.09
N ALA A 25 7.10 -16.49 -11.46
CA ALA A 25 6.39 -15.74 -10.42
C ALA A 25 5.08 -15.11 -10.96
N CYS A 26 5.12 -14.50 -12.16
CA CYS A 26 3.92 -13.95 -12.80
C CYS A 26 2.91 -15.05 -13.16
N ALA A 27 3.38 -16.20 -13.66
CA ALA A 27 2.52 -17.35 -13.94
C ALA A 27 1.84 -17.88 -12.67
N GLN A 28 2.57 -17.93 -11.54
CA GLN A 28 2.02 -18.32 -10.25
C GLN A 28 0.98 -17.31 -9.74
N LEU A 29 1.23 -16.00 -9.89
CA LEU A 29 0.24 -14.97 -9.55
C LEU A 29 -1.02 -15.10 -10.41
N GLY A 30 -0.87 -15.43 -11.69
CA GLY A 30 -1.99 -15.74 -12.59
C GLY A 30 -2.85 -16.89 -12.08
N ARG A 31 -2.22 -18.01 -11.70
CA ARG A 31 -2.94 -19.16 -11.10
C ARG A 31 -3.64 -18.79 -9.79
N CYS A 32 -2.98 -18.05 -8.92
CA CYS A 32 -3.60 -17.57 -7.67
C CYS A 32 -4.80 -16.66 -7.96
N LEU A 33 -4.69 -15.77 -8.95
CA LEU A 33 -5.79 -14.89 -9.36
C LEU A 33 -6.98 -15.70 -9.90
N ASP A 34 -6.74 -16.70 -10.73
CA ASP A 34 -7.78 -17.58 -11.27
C ASP A 34 -8.48 -18.38 -10.16
N ASP A 35 -7.72 -18.89 -9.18
CA ASP A 35 -8.25 -19.65 -8.03
C ASP A 35 -9.04 -18.77 -7.04
N LEU A 36 -8.57 -17.55 -6.76
CA LEU A 36 -9.18 -16.64 -5.78
C LEU A 36 -10.36 -15.84 -6.36
N GLY A 37 -10.34 -15.57 -7.66
CA GLY A 37 -11.27 -14.65 -8.30
C GLY A 37 -11.20 -13.25 -7.67
N PRO A 38 -12.33 -12.65 -7.24
CA PRO A 38 -12.36 -11.30 -6.67
C PRO A 38 -11.90 -11.23 -5.20
N HIS A 39 -11.49 -12.35 -4.60
CA HIS A 39 -11.21 -12.44 -3.18
C HIS A 39 -9.75 -12.11 -2.86
N PHE A 40 -9.52 -11.69 -1.61
CA PHE A 40 -8.19 -11.55 -1.05
C PHE A 40 -7.68 -12.89 -0.50
N PRO A 41 -6.38 -13.20 -0.65
CA PRO A 41 -5.78 -14.38 -0.03
C PRO A 41 -5.71 -14.25 1.49
N GLY A 42 -5.67 -15.38 2.19
CA GLY A 42 -5.30 -15.44 3.61
C GLY A 42 -3.83 -15.08 3.85
N ASP A 43 -3.50 -14.82 5.11
CA ASP A 43 -2.14 -14.41 5.53
C ASP A 43 -1.08 -15.48 5.32
N THR A 44 -1.51 -16.74 5.29
CA THR A 44 -0.68 -17.90 5.10
C THR A 44 -1.32 -18.86 4.10
N SER A 45 -0.48 -19.66 3.45
CA SER A 45 -0.94 -20.74 2.58
C SER A 45 -1.29 -21.99 3.39
N ILE A 46 -2.29 -22.73 2.96
CA ILE A 46 -2.61 -24.07 3.45
C ILE A 46 -2.34 -25.04 2.31
N ALA A 47 -1.55 -26.09 2.58
CA ALA A 47 -1.14 -27.06 1.55
C ALA A 47 -0.59 -26.39 0.27
N SER A 48 0.24 -25.37 0.44
CA SER A 48 0.86 -24.58 -0.64
C SER A 48 -0.13 -23.84 -1.56
N ARG A 49 -1.36 -23.60 -1.09
CA ARG A 49 -2.36 -22.77 -1.78
C ARG A 49 -2.88 -21.68 -0.86
N PHE A 50 -3.10 -20.50 -1.42
CA PHE A 50 -3.80 -19.45 -0.71
C PHE A 50 -5.30 -19.68 -0.81
N GLU A 51 -5.94 -19.79 0.34
CA GLU A 51 -7.40 -19.75 0.42
C GLU A 51 -7.88 -18.30 0.54
N PRO A 52 -9.16 -18.01 0.25
CA PRO A 52 -9.75 -16.72 0.56
C PRO A 52 -9.60 -16.37 2.04
N SER A 53 -9.29 -15.10 2.32
CA SER A 53 -9.06 -14.56 3.66
C SER A 53 -10.20 -14.89 4.62
N ALA A 54 -9.87 -15.13 5.90
CA ALA A 54 -10.87 -15.42 6.93
C ALA A 54 -10.58 -14.59 8.19
N TRP A 55 -11.50 -13.68 8.51
CA TRP A 55 -11.42 -12.79 9.67
C TRP A 55 -12.80 -12.75 10.36
N ALA A 56 -12.82 -12.72 11.70
CA ALA A 56 -14.01 -13.01 12.50
C ALA A 56 -15.22 -12.12 12.17
N ASP A 57 -14.99 -10.84 11.87
CA ASP A 57 -16.04 -9.82 11.76
C ASP A 57 -16.35 -9.40 10.32
N VAL A 58 -15.81 -10.11 9.33
CA VAL A 58 -16.03 -9.81 7.91
C VAL A 58 -16.24 -11.07 7.09
N PRO A 59 -17.02 -11.02 5.99
CA PRO A 59 -17.20 -12.19 5.12
C PRO A 59 -15.87 -12.75 4.60
N ARG A 60 -15.82 -14.06 4.37
CA ARG A 60 -14.64 -14.74 3.82
C ARG A 60 -14.27 -14.14 2.45
N GLY A 61 -12.97 -13.99 2.21
CA GLY A 61 -12.40 -13.44 0.98
C GLY A 61 -12.44 -11.92 0.88
N THR A 62 -12.89 -11.22 1.92
CA THR A 62 -12.92 -9.75 1.94
C THR A 62 -11.58 -9.15 2.32
N ASN A 63 -11.46 -7.83 2.15
CA ASN A 63 -10.30 -7.02 2.53
C ASN A 63 -10.20 -6.85 4.06
N GLY A 64 -10.16 -7.94 4.82
CA GLY A 64 -10.15 -7.91 6.30
C GLY A 64 -8.76 -7.95 6.92
N SER A 65 -7.75 -8.48 6.22
CA SER A 65 -6.42 -8.68 6.80
C SER A 65 -5.53 -7.44 6.72
N TRP A 66 -4.55 -7.32 7.61
CA TRP A 66 -3.40 -6.41 7.48
C TRP A 66 -2.54 -6.69 6.22
N SER A 67 -2.60 -7.91 5.70
CA SER A 67 -1.82 -8.36 4.53
C SER A 67 -2.48 -8.05 3.17
N ALA A 68 -3.75 -7.63 3.17
CA ALA A 68 -4.55 -7.50 1.95
C ALA A 68 -3.95 -6.53 0.91
N GLY A 69 -3.22 -5.49 1.37
CA GLY A 69 -2.49 -4.56 0.50
C GLY A 69 -1.43 -5.22 -0.37
N PHE A 70 -0.74 -6.25 0.15
CA PHE A 70 0.31 -6.95 -0.59
C PHE A 70 -0.25 -7.67 -1.81
N TRP A 71 -1.43 -8.28 -1.72
CA TRP A 71 -2.05 -8.95 -2.87
C TRP A 71 -2.32 -7.96 -4.00
N THR A 72 -2.97 -6.84 -3.70
CA THR A 72 -3.23 -5.79 -4.70
C THR A 72 -1.91 -5.22 -5.26
N GLY A 73 -0.89 -5.06 -4.44
CA GLY A 73 0.45 -4.63 -4.89
C GLY A 73 1.13 -5.63 -5.82
N LEU A 74 1.04 -6.93 -5.53
CA LEU A 74 1.55 -7.99 -6.40
C LEU A 74 0.85 -7.97 -7.76
N LEU A 75 -0.45 -7.69 -7.81
CA LEU A 75 -1.19 -7.54 -9.06
C LEU A 75 -0.74 -6.30 -9.86
N TRP A 76 -0.53 -5.15 -9.21
CA TRP A 76 0.05 -3.98 -9.90
C TRP A 76 1.45 -4.28 -10.45
N MET A 77 2.31 -4.93 -9.66
CA MET A 77 3.65 -5.32 -10.13
C MET A 77 3.59 -6.34 -11.26
N ALA A 78 2.72 -7.35 -11.17
CA ALA A 78 2.54 -8.34 -12.23
C ALA A 78 2.12 -7.68 -13.55
N ARG A 79 1.25 -6.66 -13.50
CA ARG A 79 0.94 -5.86 -14.69
C ARG A 79 2.18 -5.15 -15.24
N GLU A 80 2.96 -4.49 -14.39
CA GLU A 80 4.16 -3.75 -14.82
C GLU A 80 5.19 -4.69 -15.48
N LEU A 81 5.30 -5.93 -14.99
CA LEU A 81 6.30 -6.90 -15.42
C LEU A 81 5.85 -7.74 -16.62
N SER A 82 4.62 -8.26 -16.63
CA SER A 82 4.13 -9.13 -17.71
C SER A 82 3.38 -8.39 -18.82
N GLY A 83 2.89 -7.18 -18.55
CA GLY A 83 2.03 -6.41 -19.45
C GLY A 83 0.58 -6.90 -19.55
N GLU A 84 0.22 -8.01 -18.89
CA GLU A 84 -1.12 -8.60 -18.96
C GLU A 84 -2.18 -7.72 -18.29
N ALA A 85 -3.25 -7.39 -19.02
CA ALA A 85 -4.29 -6.49 -18.53
C ALA A 85 -5.06 -7.02 -17.32
N ARG A 86 -5.28 -8.34 -17.25
CA ARG A 86 -6.04 -8.99 -16.17
C ARG A 86 -5.57 -8.65 -14.77
N PHE A 87 -4.26 -8.46 -14.58
CA PHE A 87 -3.71 -8.11 -13.26
C PHE A 87 -4.09 -6.69 -12.84
N ALA A 88 -4.02 -5.73 -13.77
CA ALA A 88 -4.44 -4.36 -13.51
C ALA A 88 -5.96 -4.25 -13.28
N ASP A 89 -6.74 -5.04 -14.02
CA ASP A 89 -8.20 -5.07 -13.90
C ASP A 89 -8.61 -5.62 -12.53
N ALA A 90 -7.99 -6.71 -12.08
CA ALA A 90 -8.20 -7.26 -10.75
C ALA A 90 -7.77 -6.30 -9.64
N ALA A 91 -6.58 -5.69 -9.75
CA ALA A 91 -6.09 -4.71 -8.78
C ALA A 91 -7.02 -3.48 -8.67
N ARG A 92 -7.54 -3.00 -9.81
CA ARG A 92 -8.52 -1.91 -9.86
C ARG A 92 -9.85 -2.30 -9.20
N ALA A 93 -10.31 -3.52 -9.43
CA ALA A 93 -11.54 -4.04 -8.83
C ALA A 93 -11.47 -4.11 -7.30
N HIS A 94 -10.29 -4.23 -6.71
CA HIS A 94 -10.10 -4.19 -5.26
C HIS A 94 -10.21 -2.79 -4.65
N LEU A 95 -9.92 -1.71 -5.39
CA LEU A 95 -9.82 -0.34 -4.84
C LEU A 95 -11.07 0.13 -4.09
N PRO A 96 -12.32 -0.12 -4.56
CA PRO A 96 -13.52 0.24 -3.80
C PRO A 96 -13.58 -0.39 -2.40
N SER A 97 -13.02 -1.60 -2.23
CA SER A 97 -13.02 -2.28 -0.92
C SER A 97 -12.15 -1.56 0.12
N TYR A 98 -11.06 -0.90 -0.31
CA TYR A 98 -10.18 -0.13 0.59
C TYR A 98 -10.86 1.15 1.11
N ALA A 99 -11.63 1.83 0.25
CA ALA A 99 -12.46 2.95 0.65
C ALA A 99 -13.57 2.51 1.62
N GLN A 100 -14.28 1.43 1.26
CA GLN A 100 -15.32 0.86 2.12
C GLN A 100 -14.78 0.42 3.48
N ARG A 101 -13.53 -0.09 3.53
CA ARG A 101 -12.87 -0.46 4.79
C ARG A 101 -12.67 0.74 5.73
N LEU A 102 -12.31 1.89 5.19
CA LEU A 102 -12.24 3.15 5.95
C LEU A 102 -13.63 3.64 6.36
N ASP A 103 -14.61 3.60 5.44
CA ASP A 103 -15.97 4.08 5.71
C ASP A 103 -16.65 3.32 6.84
N LYS A 104 -16.45 1.99 6.86
CA LYS A 104 -17.05 1.09 7.85
C LYS A 104 -16.16 0.83 9.06
N HIS A 105 -14.91 1.30 9.04
CA HIS A 105 -13.90 1.13 10.09
C HIS A 105 -13.77 -0.31 10.60
N TYR A 106 -13.67 -1.29 9.71
CA TYR A 106 -13.50 -2.69 10.12
C TYR A 106 -12.04 -3.13 10.07
N VAL A 107 -11.56 -3.71 11.18
CA VAL A 107 -10.20 -4.25 11.32
C VAL A 107 -9.14 -3.20 10.91
N LEU A 108 -9.22 -1.99 11.47
CA LEU A 108 -8.29 -0.89 11.22
C LEU A 108 -7.65 -0.30 12.48
N ASP A 109 -7.93 -0.87 13.66
CA ASP A 109 -7.36 -0.41 14.94
C ASP A 109 -5.95 -0.97 15.17
N HIS A 110 -5.09 -0.76 14.19
CA HIS A 110 -3.68 -1.16 14.17
C HIS A 110 -2.85 -0.23 13.27
N HIS A 111 -1.53 -0.35 13.31
CA HIS A 111 -0.61 0.53 12.58
C HIS A 111 -0.34 0.12 11.13
N ASP A 112 -0.85 -1.02 10.66
CA ASP A 112 -0.51 -1.59 9.35
C ASP A 112 -1.19 -0.92 8.15
N LEU A 113 -1.60 0.34 8.30
CA LEU A 113 -2.26 1.09 7.24
C LEU A 113 -1.30 1.38 6.07
N GLY A 114 0.01 1.48 6.31
CA GLY A 114 0.97 1.56 5.21
C GLY A 114 1.02 0.28 4.40
N PHE A 115 1.05 -0.90 5.04
CA PHE A 115 0.97 -2.19 4.33
C PHE A 115 -0.31 -2.33 3.51
N LEU A 116 -1.42 -1.76 3.98
CA LEU A 116 -2.68 -1.79 3.25
C LEU A 116 -2.72 -0.82 2.08
N TYR A 117 -2.38 0.45 2.28
CA TYR A 117 -2.72 1.54 1.36
C TYR A 117 -1.57 1.99 0.47
N LEU A 118 -0.29 1.76 0.83
CA LEU A 118 0.84 2.03 -0.06
C LEU A 118 0.84 1.11 -1.30
N PRO A 119 0.87 -0.24 -1.15
CA PRO A 119 0.93 -1.12 -2.30
C PRO A 119 -0.40 -1.19 -3.08
N SER A 120 -1.51 -0.71 -2.52
CA SER A 120 -2.81 -0.69 -3.21
C SER A 120 -3.14 0.67 -3.83
N CYS A 121 -3.59 1.63 -3.02
CA CYS A 121 -4.14 2.91 -3.45
C CYS A 121 -3.04 3.84 -3.96
N VAL A 122 -1.90 3.92 -3.28
CA VAL A 122 -0.78 4.76 -3.76
C VAL A 122 -0.17 4.19 -5.04
N ALA A 123 -0.02 2.87 -5.13
CA ALA A 123 0.43 2.20 -6.36
C ALA A 123 -0.53 2.45 -7.54
N ALA A 124 -1.85 2.44 -7.32
CA ALA A 124 -2.86 2.72 -8.34
C ALA A 124 -2.65 4.07 -9.05
N LEU A 125 -2.13 5.08 -8.36
CA LEU A 125 -1.82 6.39 -8.94
C LEU A 125 -0.78 6.31 -10.05
N ARG A 126 0.22 5.42 -9.90
CA ARG A 126 1.24 5.17 -10.93
C ARG A 126 0.64 4.49 -12.15
N SER A 127 -0.43 3.73 -11.96
CA SER A 127 -1.20 3.06 -13.02
C SER A 127 -2.33 3.94 -13.60
N GLY A 128 -2.38 5.22 -13.24
CA GLY A 128 -3.35 6.19 -13.77
C GLY A 128 -4.75 6.08 -13.17
N VAL A 129 -4.92 5.37 -12.05
CA VAL A 129 -6.19 5.28 -11.32
C VAL A 129 -6.14 6.19 -10.10
N ASP A 130 -7.06 7.15 -10.02
CA ASP A 130 -7.11 8.05 -8.88
C ASP A 130 -7.68 7.35 -7.65
N ALA A 131 -6.83 7.14 -6.64
CA ALA A 131 -7.18 6.67 -5.31
C ALA A 131 -6.60 7.60 -4.22
N THR A 132 -6.38 8.87 -4.57
CA THR A 132 -5.70 9.85 -3.72
C THR A 132 -6.45 10.09 -2.42
N ASP A 133 -7.77 10.29 -2.48
CA ASP A 133 -8.62 10.52 -1.31
C ASP A 133 -8.53 9.35 -0.32
N THR A 134 -8.75 8.12 -0.80
CA THR A 134 -8.64 6.90 0.00
C THR A 134 -7.28 6.77 0.69
N ALA A 135 -6.18 7.03 -0.03
CA ALA A 135 -4.83 6.94 0.54
C ALA A 135 -4.55 8.05 1.58
N LEU A 136 -5.02 9.28 1.36
CA LEU A 136 -4.88 10.37 2.33
C LEU A 136 -5.69 10.09 3.60
N ARG A 137 -6.93 9.60 3.46
CA ARG A 137 -7.77 9.20 4.60
C ARG A 137 -7.14 8.09 5.44
N ALA A 138 -6.45 7.14 4.79
CA ALA A 138 -5.70 6.11 5.51
C ALA A 138 -4.48 6.69 6.26
N ALA A 139 -3.76 7.65 5.65
CA ALA A 139 -2.66 8.35 6.32
C ALA A 139 -3.15 9.14 7.54
N ASP A 140 -4.28 9.83 7.43
CA ASP A 140 -4.92 10.53 8.54
C ASP A 140 -5.29 9.56 9.68
N LEU A 141 -5.83 8.39 9.33
CA LEU A 141 -6.15 7.37 10.31
C LEU A 141 -4.90 6.81 11.01
N LEU A 142 -3.80 6.59 10.28
CA LEU A 142 -2.53 6.17 10.85
C LEU A 142 -1.98 7.22 11.82
N MET A 143 -2.09 8.49 11.44
CA MET A 143 -1.60 9.60 12.26
C MET A 143 -2.35 9.73 13.59
N LYS A 144 -3.64 9.35 13.65
CA LYS A 144 -4.39 9.30 14.92
C LYS A 144 -3.79 8.35 15.96
N ARG A 145 -2.96 7.39 15.53
CA ARG A 145 -2.26 6.45 16.44
C ARG A 145 -0.96 7.00 17.02
N TYR A 146 -0.53 8.20 16.60
CA TYR A 146 0.64 8.87 17.17
C TYR A 146 0.36 9.34 18.60
N LEU A 147 1.25 9.01 19.52
CA LEU A 147 1.21 9.41 20.93
C LEU A 147 2.26 10.49 21.19
N PRO A 148 1.90 11.80 21.21
CA PRO A 148 2.87 12.88 21.21
C PRO A 148 3.83 12.88 22.41
N ARG A 149 3.36 12.45 23.58
CA ARG A 149 4.19 12.38 24.80
C ARG A 149 5.27 11.31 24.71
N ALA A 150 5.00 10.22 23.99
CA ALA A 150 5.93 9.11 23.84
C ALA A 150 6.72 9.18 22.53
N GLY A 151 6.25 9.95 21.54
CA GLY A 151 6.89 10.05 20.23
C GLY A 151 6.76 8.79 19.38
N VAL A 152 5.70 8.00 19.59
CA VAL A 152 5.51 6.69 18.94
C VAL A 152 4.15 6.55 18.28
N ILE A 153 4.05 5.66 17.30
CA ILE A 153 2.78 5.20 16.73
C ILE A 153 2.41 3.87 17.41
N GLN A 154 1.25 3.83 18.08
CA GLN A 154 0.80 2.62 18.79
C GLN A 154 0.45 1.49 17.81
N ALA A 155 0.97 0.29 18.06
CA ALA A 155 0.88 -0.82 17.13
C ALA A 155 -0.53 -1.42 16.98
N TRP A 156 -1.15 -1.85 18.08
CA TRP A 156 -2.45 -2.56 18.07
C TRP A 156 -3.40 -2.05 19.15
N GLY A 157 -4.68 -2.41 18.99
CA GLY A 157 -5.73 -2.16 19.97
C GLY A 157 -6.23 -0.73 20.00
N GLN A 158 -7.18 -0.49 20.90
CA GLN A 158 -7.71 0.83 21.18
C GLN A 158 -6.60 1.72 21.80
N LEU A 159 -6.63 3.02 21.52
CA LEU A 159 -5.58 3.95 21.95
C LEU A 159 -5.53 4.16 23.47
N ASP A 160 -6.63 3.86 24.15
CA ASP A 160 -6.78 3.94 25.59
C ASP A 160 -6.60 2.60 26.31
N ASP A 161 -6.45 1.49 25.58
CA ASP A 161 -6.18 0.16 26.15
C ASP A 161 -4.86 0.16 26.94
N PRO A 162 -4.90 0.08 28.28
CA PRO A 162 -3.70 0.14 29.11
C PRO A 162 -2.69 -0.98 28.80
N ALA A 163 -3.13 -2.12 28.28
CA ALA A 163 -2.26 -3.25 27.96
C ALA A 163 -1.50 -3.07 26.63
N GLN A 164 -2.04 -2.28 25.70
CA GLN A 164 -1.41 -2.02 24.39
C GLN A 164 -0.85 -0.60 24.23
N ARG A 165 -1.24 0.31 25.13
CA ARG A 165 -0.86 1.72 25.02
C ARG A 165 0.64 1.92 25.02
N GLY A 166 1.14 2.61 24.00
CA GLY A 166 2.58 2.85 23.82
C GLY A 166 3.37 1.64 23.32
N ARG A 167 2.73 0.49 23.10
CA ARG A 167 3.38 -0.66 22.46
C ARG A 167 3.73 -0.30 21.02
N ILE A 168 5.00 -0.50 20.67
CA ILE A 168 5.52 -0.41 19.31
C ILE A 168 5.94 -1.80 18.83
N ILE A 169 5.85 -2.01 17.51
CA ILE A 169 6.37 -3.19 16.82
C ILE A 169 7.17 -2.67 15.62
N ILE A 170 8.28 -3.35 15.28
CA ILE A 170 9.31 -2.85 14.36
C ILE A 170 8.84 -2.69 12.92
N ASP A 171 7.86 -3.49 12.49
CA ASP A 171 7.16 -3.37 11.21
C ASP A 171 6.42 -2.03 11.03
N CYS A 172 6.20 -1.26 12.10
CA CYS A 172 5.74 0.13 12.01
C CYS A 172 6.60 0.98 11.07
N LEU A 173 7.91 0.70 10.97
CA LEU A 173 8.82 1.42 10.08
C LEU A 173 8.41 1.33 8.61
N LEU A 174 7.78 0.22 8.20
CA LEU A 174 7.28 0.03 6.84
C LEU A 174 5.91 0.70 6.62
N ASN A 175 5.29 1.19 7.68
CA ASN A 175 4.03 1.93 7.62
C ASN A 175 4.23 3.46 7.55
N LEU A 176 5.35 3.97 8.06
CA LEU A 176 5.72 5.39 7.99
C LEU A 176 5.78 5.99 6.57
N PRO A 177 6.19 5.25 5.51
CA PRO A 177 6.21 5.80 4.16
C PRO A 177 4.84 6.30 3.67
N LEU A 178 3.74 5.82 4.23
CA LEU A 178 2.39 6.35 3.93
C LEU A 178 2.25 7.80 4.40
N LEU A 179 2.75 8.11 5.59
CA LEU A 179 2.73 9.47 6.14
C LEU A 179 3.66 10.39 5.35
N HIS A 180 4.84 9.91 4.96
CA HIS A 180 5.76 10.66 4.11
C HIS A 180 5.14 10.97 2.74
N TRP A 181 4.50 9.97 2.11
CA TRP A 181 3.79 10.14 0.86
C TRP A 181 2.67 11.18 0.98
N ALA A 182 1.84 11.09 2.03
CA ALA A 182 0.74 12.03 2.26
C ALA A 182 1.24 13.47 2.45
N SER A 183 2.29 13.65 3.26
CA SER A 183 2.93 14.95 3.48
C SER A 183 3.44 15.56 2.16
N ALA A 184 4.18 14.78 1.36
CA ALA A 184 4.68 15.24 0.07
C ALA A 184 3.53 15.61 -0.90
N ARG A 185 2.45 14.83 -0.89
CA ARG A 185 1.27 15.08 -1.72
C ARG A 185 0.55 16.36 -1.34
N GLN A 186 0.35 16.62 -0.06
CA GLN A 186 -0.28 17.86 0.43
C GLN A 186 0.54 19.10 0.09
N VAL A 187 1.87 19.03 0.23
CA VAL A 187 2.78 20.12 -0.18
C VAL A 187 2.63 20.42 -1.67
N ALA A 188 2.61 19.40 -2.53
CA ALA A 188 2.42 19.56 -3.97
C ALA A 188 1.06 20.20 -4.31
N LEU A 189 -0.02 19.77 -3.65
CA LEU A 189 -1.36 20.34 -3.84
C LEU A 189 -1.40 21.83 -3.45
N HIS A 190 -0.80 22.20 -2.32
CA HIS A 190 -0.72 23.60 -1.89
C HIS A 190 0.08 24.47 -2.88
N GLN A 191 1.17 23.94 -3.44
CA GLN A 191 1.96 24.65 -4.46
C GLN A 191 1.19 24.84 -5.77
N GLN A 192 0.40 23.85 -6.19
CA GLN A 192 -0.45 23.96 -7.38
C GLN A 192 -1.54 25.03 -7.22
N VAL A 193 -2.22 25.07 -6.07
CA VAL A 193 -3.24 26.10 -5.77
C VAL A 193 -2.61 27.50 -5.67
N GLY A 194 -1.48 27.63 -4.97
CA GLY A 194 -0.74 28.89 -4.86
C GLY A 194 -0.08 29.36 -6.16
N GLY A 195 0.17 28.45 -7.11
CA GLY A 195 0.62 28.75 -8.46
C GLY A 195 -0.52 29.20 -9.38
N ALA A 196 -1.66 28.53 -9.31
CA ALA A 196 -2.88 28.91 -10.06
C ALA A 196 -3.37 30.32 -9.67
N GLN A 197 -3.36 30.65 -8.38
CA GLN A 197 -3.72 32.00 -7.90
C GLN A 197 -2.73 33.09 -8.38
N ARG A 198 -1.44 32.76 -8.53
CA ARG A 198 -0.43 33.69 -9.07
C ARG A 198 -0.48 33.84 -10.60
N GLY A 199 -0.93 32.82 -11.33
CA GLY A 199 -1.14 32.86 -12.78
C GLY A 199 -2.32 33.74 -13.21
N VAL A 200 -3.41 33.74 -12.43
CA VAL A 200 -4.60 34.57 -12.70
C VAL A 200 -4.33 36.07 -12.52
N GLY A 201 -3.36 36.45 -11.68
CA GLY A 201 -2.98 37.86 -11.46
C GLY A 201 -2.16 38.51 -12.59
N ARG A 202 -1.69 37.76 -13.60
CA ARG A 202 -0.83 38.27 -14.69
C ARG A 202 -1.55 38.57 -16.00
N VAL A 203 -2.85 38.31 -16.10
CA VAL A 203 -3.63 38.50 -17.35
C VAL A 203 -4.32 39.89 -17.45
N HIS A 204 -4.25 40.73 -16.40
CA HIS A 204 -5.02 41.99 -16.33
C HIS A 204 -4.23 43.31 -16.46
N THR A 205 -2.98 43.32 -16.95
CA THR A 205 -2.19 44.57 -17.08
C THR A 205 -1.69 44.92 -18.48
N ALA A 206 -2.28 44.34 -19.53
CA ALA A 206 -1.96 44.69 -20.92
C ALA A 206 -3.21 45.16 -21.70
N ALA A 207 -3.92 46.17 -21.19
CA ALA A 207 -5.04 46.78 -21.92
C ALA A 207 -5.31 48.24 -21.50
N GLN A 208 -4.28 49.08 -21.28
CA GLN A 208 -4.44 50.53 -21.18
C GLN A 208 -3.19 51.26 -21.71
N ARG A 209 -3.07 51.35 -23.03
CA ARG A 209 -2.36 52.43 -23.73
C ARG A 209 -3.14 52.75 -25.00
N GLY A 210 -4.01 53.74 -24.89
CA GLY A 210 -4.69 54.46 -25.96
C GLY A 210 -4.71 55.93 -25.56
#